data_AF-A0A8J6HER6-F1
#
_entry.id   AF-A0A8J6HER6-F1
#
_cell.length_a   1.000
_cell.length_b   1.000
_cell.length_c   1.000
_cell.angle_alpha   90.00
_cell.angle_beta   90.00
_cell.angle_gamma   90.00
#
_symmetry.space_group_name_H-M   'P 1'
#
loop_
_entity.id
_entity.type
_entity.pdbx_description
1 polymer ?
#
loop_
_entity_poly.entity_id
_entity_poly.type
_entity_poly.pdbx_seq_one_letter_code
_entity_poly.pdbx_strand_id
1 'polypeptide(L)'
;MTSLEIAESEVRNTVRFVFVCDMSVVTSNENEAEPSSGIFRDDETIVTRNYTGPREKYAWWLLARWSKDWKAYSHTPYYTSKQDFRTRRVHAGSNKALRIRFANSDDIGVFMKVTNSYALLGGEEHSEHVCSLIRSDLSEIPVINTSLEGCRVIGRMCVGNKNGLLLPEATYDTELQHIRNELPDSVKVETIEDRLSALGNVIACNDHVAIIHPDLDKESEEIIADTLQVEVFRHMIANNALVGSYCVLSNQGGLVCADINNSELENLSSLLQVPLVAGTVNRGNKIVASGLVVSDHIAYAGMKTTSSEFTAIDTAFGLTPARWF
;
A
#
# COMPACT_ATOMS: atom_id res chain seq x y z
N MET A 1 -39.86 -6.91 44.69
CA MET A 1 -40.05 -8.18 43.96
C MET A 1 -40.00 -7.81 42.48
N THR A 2 -38.99 -8.13 41.70
CA THR A 2 -38.11 -9.29 41.67
C THR A 2 -36.71 -8.84 41.23
N SER A 3 -35.69 -9.42 41.86
CA SER A 3 -34.27 -9.30 41.57
C SER A 3 -33.92 -10.04 40.27
N LEU A 4 -33.02 -9.46 39.47
CA LEU A 4 -32.19 -10.17 38.50
C LEU A 4 -30.81 -9.56 38.57
N GLU A 5 -29.92 -10.27 39.26
CA GLU A 5 -28.49 -10.01 39.32
C GLU A 5 -27.89 -10.17 37.91
N ILE A 6 -27.10 -9.21 37.47
CA ILE A 6 -26.16 -9.40 36.36
C ILE A 6 -24.79 -9.52 37.00
N ALA A 7 -24.21 -10.71 36.92
CA ALA A 7 -22.86 -11.00 37.35
C ALA A 7 -21.85 -10.11 36.61
N GLU A 8 -20.97 -9.47 37.38
CA GLU A 8 -19.73 -8.91 36.86
C GLU A 8 -18.91 -10.02 36.19
N SER A 9 -18.60 -9.83 34.92
CA SER A 9 -17.39 -10.41 34.33
C SER A 9 -16.65 -9.27 33.63
N GLU A 10 -15.36 -9.14 33.94
CA GLU A 10 -14.43 -8.20 33.31
C GLU A 10 -14.57 -8.24 31.78
N VAL A 11 -15.18 -7.22 31.18
CA VAL A 11 -15.09 -6.99 29.73
C VAL A 11 -14.16 -5.80 29.52
N ARG A 12 -12.89 -6.12 29.34
CA ARG A 12 -11.79 -5.20 29.04
C ARG A 12 -12.00 -4.57 27.65
N ASN A 13 -11.83 -3.25 27.62
CA ASN A 13 -11.43 -2.41 26.47
C ASN A 13 -12.01 -2.74 25.08
N THR A 14 -13.25 -2.35 24.83
CA THR A 14 -13.80 -2.21 23.47
C THR A 14 -13.72 -0.74 23.03
N VAL A 15 -12.99 -0.44 21.95
CA VAL A 15 -13.08 0.86 21.26
C VAL A 15 -14.43 0.91 20.54
N ARG A 16 -15.28 1.88 20.88
CA ARG A 16 -16.55 2.12 20.16
C ARG A 16 -16.34 3.23 19.13
N PHE A 17 -16.79 2.97 17.91
CA PHE A 17 -16.93 3.98 16.87
C PHE A 17 -18.38 4.47 16.87
N VAL A 18 -18.59 5.77 16.91
CA VAL A 18 -19.91 6.37 16.71
C VAL A 18 -19.95 6.95 15.30
N PHE A 19 -20.89 6.45 14.49
CA PHE A 19 -21.16 6.98 13.16
C PHE A 19 -22.18 8.10 13.28
N VAL A 20 -21.81 9.31 12.88
CA VAL A 20 -22.76 10.42 12.74
C VAL A 20 -23.00 10.64 11.24
N CYS A 21 -24.22 10.38 10.79
CA CYS A 21 -24.70 10.74 9.45
C CYS A 21 -25.47 12.07 9.53
N ASP A 22 -25.48 12.80 8.41
CA ASP A 22 -26.06 14.13 8.19
C ASP A 22 -25.32 15.31 8.82
N MET A 23 -24.30 15.79 8.10
CA MET A 23 -23.97 17.21 8.10
C MET A 23 -24.38 17.77 6.75
N SER A 24 -25.64 18.20 6.63
CA SER A 24 -26.01 19.13 5.57
C SER A 24 -25.27 20.44 5.84
N VAL A 25 -24.48 20.91 4.88
CA VAL A 25 -23.98 22.29 4.89
C VAL A 25 -25.21 23.17 4.74
N VAL A 26 -25.72 23.71 5.86
CA VAL A 26 -26.67 24.80 5.81
C VAL A 26 -25.89 26.02 5.34
N THR A 27 -25.94 26.29 4.04
CA THR A 27 -25.68 27.63 3.54
C THR A 27 -26.85 28.50 3.96
N SER A 28 -26.76 29.14 5.12
CA SER A 28 -27.70 30.20 5.48
C SER A 28 -26.97 31.54 5.44
N ASN A 29 -27.11 32.21 4.30
CA ASN A 29 -27.37 33.65 4.36
C ASN A 29 -28.64 33.85 5.20
N GLU A 30 -28.62 34.92 5.99
CA GLU A 30 -29.74 35.51 6.76
C GLU A 30 -30.07 34.89 8.12
N ASN A 31 -29.72 35.70 9.14
CA ASN A 31 -30.46 36.03 10.36
C ASN A 31 -30.65 34.97 11.46
N GLU A 32 -29.99 35.28 12.59
CA GLU A 32 -30.41 35.06 13.98
C GLU A 32 -30.78 33.63 14.43
N ALA A 33 -29.81 32.97 15.09
CA ALA A 33 -30.08 32.28 16.36
C ALA A 33 -28.76 32.10 17.13
N GLU A 34 -28.65 32.77 18.27
CA GLU A 34 -27.58 32.58 19.26
C GLU A 34 -27.57 31.14 19.83
N PRO A 35 -26.41 30.64 20.31
CA PRO A 35 -26.27 29.29 20.82
C PRO A 35 -26.89 29.21 22.22
N SER A 36 -28.05 28.56 22.36
CA SER A 36 -28.57 28.21 23.67
C SER A 36 -27.88 26.94 24.19
N SER A 37 -27.23 27.13 25.34
CA SER A 37 -26.65 26.11 26.21
C SER A 37 -27.60 24.93 26.43
N GLY A 38 -27.19 23.73 26.01
CA GLY A 38 -27.93 22.50 26.23
C GLY A 38 -26.99 21.31 26.38
N ILE A 39 -26.80 20.88 27.63
CA ILE A 39 -26.14 19.64 28.02
C ILE A 39 -26.95 18.48 27.44
N PHE A 40 -26.44 17.77 26.43
CA PHE A 40 -27.04 16.51 26.00
C PHE A 40 -26.67 15.41 27.01
N ARG A 41 -27.67 15.00 27.80
CA ARG A 41 -27.67 13.82 28.66
C ARG A 41 -27.97 12.56 27.84
N ASP A 42 -27.48 11.45 28.38
CA ASP A 42 -27.50 10.08 27.89
C ASP A 42 -28.86 9.54 27.37
N ASP A 43 -28.72 8.48 26.57
CA ASP A 43 -29.69 7.45 26.23
C ASP A 43 -30.82 7.82 25.25
N GLU A 44 -30.52 7.66 23.95
CA GLU A 44 -31.32 6.91 22.96
C GLU A 44 -30.80 7.22 21.55
N THR A 45 -29.91 6.37 21.01
CA THR A 45 -29.55 6.44 19.59
C THR A 45 -30.11 5.22 18.88
N ILE A 46 -31.18 5.44 18.12
CA ILE A 46 -31.83 4.44 17.29
C ILE A 46 -30.89 4.11 16.13
N VAL A 47 -30.47 2.85 16.04
CA VAL A 47 -29.67 2.34 14.91
C VAL A 47 -30.60 2.15 13.70
N THR A 48 -30.61 3.10 12.77
CA THR A 48 -31.28 2.88 11.48
C THR A 48 -30.32 2.19 10.51
N ARG A 49 -30.63 0.93 10.15
CA ARG A 49 -30.10 0.30 8.94
C ARG A 49 -30.65 1.09 7.75
N ASN A 50 -29.81 1.72 6.92
CA ASN A 50 -30.30 2.26 5.66
C ASN A 50 -29.49 1.82 4.44
N TYR A 51 -30.23 1.13 3.57
CA TYR A 51 -29.94 0.85 2.17
C TYR A 51 -29.73 2.18 1.41
N THR A 52 -28.69 2.25 0.57
CA THR A 52 -28.31 3.47 -0.14
C THR A 52 -29.01 3.58 -1.49
N GLY A 53 -29.61 4.74 -1.76
CA GLY A 53 -30.08 5.13 -3.09
C GLY A 53 -28.97 5.77 -3.96
N PRO A 54 -29.13 5.80 -5.30
CA PRO A 54 -28.10 6.24 -6.26
C PRO A 54 -27.77 7.75 -6.28
N ARG A 55 -28.41 8.58 -5.44
CA ARG A 55 -28.22 10.04 -5.41
C ARG A 55 -27.24 10.56 -4.33
N GLU A 56 -26.75 9.70 -3.44
CA GLU A 56 -25.89 10.10 -2.30
C GLU A 56 -24.38 10.11 -2.61
N LYS A 57 -23.98 10.64 -3.77
CA LYS A 57 -22.56 10.66 -4.18
C LYS A 57 -21.69 11.61 -3.33
N TYR A 58 -22.29 12.47 -2.50
CA TYR A 58 -21.64 13.53 -1.73
C TYR A 58 -21.85 13.43 -0.21
N ALA A 59 -22.20 12.25 0.33
CA ALA A 59 -22.35 12.07 1.76
C ALA A 59 -20.97 11.97 2.46
N TRP A 60 -20.73 12.87 3.42
CA TRP A 60 -19.52 12.91 4.27
C TRP A 60 -19.78 12.21 5.60
N TRP A 61 -18.81 11.46 6.10
CA TRP A 61 -18.91 10.76 7.39
C TRP A 61 -18.00 11.45 8.39
N LEU A 62 -18.53 11.80 9.56
CA LEU A 62 -17.72 12.25 10.70
C LEU A 62 -17.35 11.01 11.54
N LEU A 63 -16.06 10.66 11.52
CA LEU A 63 -15.51 9.62 12.39
C LEU A 63 -14.98 10.26 13.67
N ALA A 64 -15.81 10.26 14.72
CA ALA A 64 -15.36 10.57 16.07
C ALA A 64 -15.01 9.25 16.79
N ARG A 65 -13.73 9.05 17.11
CA ARG A 65 -13.29 7.93 17.95
C ARG A 65 -13.50 8.32 19.42
N TRP A 66 -14.27 7.52 20.15
CA TRP A 66 -14.45 7.70 21.58
C TRP A 66 -13.56 6.72 22.34
N SER A 67 -12.66 7.24 23.19
CA SER A 67 -11.85 6.47 24.14
C SER A 67 -12.07 7.06 25.53
N LYS A 68 -12.13 6.22 26.59
CA LYS A 68 -12.22 6.69 27.98
C LYS A 68 -11.04 7.58 28.37
N ASP A 69 -9.88 7.34 27.78
CA ASP A 69 -8.67 8.16 27.95
C ASP A 69 -8.59 9.27 26.90
N TRP A 70 -9.55 10.20 26.92
CA TRP A 70 -9.60 11.34 26.00
C TRP A 70 -8.37 12.26 26.10
N LYS A 71 -7.62 12.18 27.20
CA LYS A 71 -6.38 12.94 27.41
C LYS A 71 -5.15 12.33 26.71
N ALA A 72 -5.22 11.09 26.25
CA ALA A 72 -4.06 10.38 25.69
C ALA A 72 -3.91 10.50 24.16
N TYR A 73 -4.93 11.01 23.44
CA TYR A 73 -4.92 11.07 21.98
C TYR A 73 -5.55 12.37 21.47
N SER A 74 -4.71 13.36 21.18
CA SER A 74 -5.07 14.67 20.66
C SER A 74 -4.93 14.73 19.13
N HIS A 75 -5.72 13.95 18.40
CA HIS A 75 -5.84 14.18 16.95
C HIS A 75 -7.25 14.64 16.61
N THR A 76 -7.28 15.75 15.88
CA THR A 76 -8.44 16.42 15.28
C THR A 76 -9.31 15.42 14.49
N PRO A 77 -10.65 15.50 14.59
CA PRO A 77 -11.52 14.72 13.72
C PRO A 77 -11.25 15.12 12.26
N TYR A 78 -11.12 14.12 11.38
CA TYR A 78 -10.93 14.35 9.94
C TYR A 78 -12.18 13.91 9.16
N TYR A 79 -12.54 14.72 8.17
CA TYR A 79 -13.62 14.41 7.24
C TYR A 79 -13.11 13.44 6.18
N THR A 80 -13.84 12.35 5.93
CA THR A 80 -13.54 11.43 4.83
C THR A 80 -14.80 11.22 4.01
N SER A 81 -14.67 11.20 2.68
CA SER A 81 -15.81 10.87 1.83
C SER A 81 -16.18 9.38 2.00
N LYS A 82 -17.43 9.01 1.71
CA LYS A 82 -17.87 7.61 1.73
C LYS A 82 -17.08 6.72 0.77
N GLN A 83 -16.59 7.29 -0.32
CA GLN A 83 -15.72 6.60 -1.27
C GLN A 83 -14.34 6.38 -0.67
N ASP A 84 -13.76 7.39 -0.04
CA ASP A 84 -12.49 7.29 0.68
C ASP A 84 -12.56 6.31 1.85
N PHE A 85 -13.66 6.25 2.59
CA PHE A 85 -13.84 5.26 3.65
C PHE A 85 -13.89 3.82 3.11
N ARG A 86 -14.45 3.61 1.91
CA ARG A 86 -14.52 2.30 1.24
C ARG A 86 -13.18 1.89 0.63
N THR A 87 -12.40 2.83 0.13
CA THR A 87 -11.10 2.58 -0.51
C THR A 87 -9.95 2.58 0.48
N ARG A 88 -10.07 3.34 1.58
CA ARG A 88 -9.09 3.49 2.64
C ARG A 88 -9.65 2.89 3.93
N ARG A 89 -9.32 1.63 4.18
CA ARG A 89 -9.32 1.09 5.56
C ARG A 89 -8.17 1.78 6.31
N VAL A 90 -8.36 3.04 6.69
CA VAL A 90 -7.43 3.75 7.58
C VAL A 90 -7.60 3.12 8.95
N HIS A 91 -6.83 2.08 9.23
CA HIS A 91 -6.60 1.66 10.59
C HIS A 91 -5.70 2.73 11.22
N ALA A 92 -6.03 3.15 12.44
CA ALA A 92 -5.21 4.04 13.25
C ALA A 92 -3.95 3.30 13.76
N GLY A 93 -3.17 2.73 12.83
CA GLY A 93 -1.87 2.11 13.01
C GLY A 93 -0.90 2.69 11.97
N SER A 94 0.40 2.50 12.20
CA SER A 94 1.46 2.95 11.28
C SER A 94 1.35 2.28 9.91
N ASN A 95 0.90 1.02 9.89
CA ASN A 95 0.86 0.21 8.69
C ASN A 95 -0.51 0.25 8.01
N LYS A 96 -0.53 0.47 6.69
CA LYS A 96 -1.76 0.70 5.90
C LYS A 96 -1.76 -0.13 4.62
N ALA A 97 -2.88 -0.80 4.34
CA ALA A 97 -3.15 -1.31 3.00
C ALA A 97 -4.26 -0.45 2.38
N LEU A 98 -4.04 0.05 1.16
CA LEU A 98 -4.92 0.98 0.46
C LEU A 98 -5.23 0.51 -0.96
N ARG A 99 -6.46 0.76 -1.42
CA ARG A 99 -6.83 0.57 -2.82
C ARG A 99 -6.66 1.87 -3.59
N ILE A 100 -5.94 1.82 -4.70
CA ILE A 100 -5.72 2.98 -5.58
C ILE A 100 -5.89 2.60 -7.04
N ARG A 101 -6.19 3.62 -7.86
CA ARG A 101 -6.19 3.54 -9.31
C ARG A 101 -5.27 4.63 -9.82
N PHE A 102 -4.31 4.28 -10.65
CA PHE A 102 -3.30 5.18 -11.16
C PHE A 102 -3.30 5.15 -12.68
N ALA A 103 -3.20 6.32 -13.33
CA ALA A 103 -3.30 6.45 -14.79
C ALA A 103 -4.54 5.75 -15.41
N ASN A 104 -5.67 5.75 -14.69
CA ASN A 104 -6.90 5.03 -15.05
C ASN A 104 -6.73 3.49 -15.20
N SER A 105 -5.64 2.94 -14.66
CA SER A 105 -5.36 1.50 -14.61
C SER A 105 -5.37 0.99 -13.18
N ASP A 106 -5.77 -0.27 -13.01
CA ASP A 106 -5.67 -0.98 -11.74
C ASP A 106 -4.30 -1.66 -11.58
N ASP A 107 -3.47 -1.68 -12.64
CA ASP A 107 -2.10 -2.20 -12.63
C ASP A 107 -1.10 -1.13 -12.17
N ILE A 108 -1.25 -0.73 -10.92
CA ILE A 108 -0.50 0.36 -10.28
C ILE A 108 1.01 0.09 -10.21
N GLY A 109 1.45 -1.16 -10.02
CA GLY A 109 2.86 -1.54 -9.94
C GLY A 109 3.60 -1.47 -11.27
N VAL A 110 2.89 -1.21 -12.37
CA VAL A 110 3.52 -0.83 -13.63
C VAL A 110 4.02 0.62 -13.59
N PHE A 111 3.31 1.51 -12.91
CA PHE A 111 3.54 2.95 -12.96
C PHE A 111 4.23 3.51 -11.72
N MET A 112 4.40 2.71 -10.66
CA MET A 112 5.03 3.17 -9.43
C MET A 112 5.96 2.12 -8.85
N LYS A 113 6.99 2.59 -8.17
CA LYS A 113 7.90 1.79 -7.35
C LYS A 113 7.98 2.41 -5.96
N VAL A 114 7.74 1.63 -4.92
CA VAL A 114 7.85 2.10 -3.53
C VAL A 114 8.90 1.23 -2.85
N THR A 115 9.82 1.88 -2.14
CA THR A 115 10.81 1.26 -1.25
C THR A 115 10.64 1.85 0.14
N ASN A 116 11.44 1.39 1.10
CA ASN A 116 11.43 1.93 2.46
C ASN A 116 12.06 3.33 2.57
N SER A 117 12.84 3.79 1.59
CA SER A 117 13.53 5.08 1.63
C SER A 117 13.06 6.09 0.59
N TYR A 118 12.46 5.65 -0.52
CA TYR A 118 11.98 6.53 -1.58
C TYR A 118 10.86 5.87 -2.39
N ALA A 119 10.08 6.67 -3.09
CA ALA A 119 9.09 6.21 -4.05
C ALA A 119 9.26 6.93 -5.39
N LEU A 120 9.13 6.17 -6.48
CA LEU A 120 9.11 6.67 -7.84
C LEU A 120 7.69 6.54 -8.38
N LEU A 121 7.20 7.60 -9.02
CA LEU A 121 5.92 7.65 -9.74
C LEU A 121 6.18 8.00 -11.21
N GLY A 122 5.51 7.31 -12.12
CA GLY A 122 5.54 7.59 -13.56
C GLY A 122 4.19 8.11 -14.01
N GLY A 123 3.98 9.44 -13.95
CA GLY A 123 2.68 10.03 -14.24
C GLY A 123 2.73 11.44 -14.83
N GLU A 124 1.68 11.77 -15.59
CA GLU A 124 1.41 13.11 -16.11
C GLU A 124 0.67 13.98 -15.07
N GLU A 125 0.62 15.29 -15.32
CA GLU A 125 -0.11 16.32 -14.57
C GLU A 125 -1.59 15.92 -14.27
N HIS A 126 -2.24 15.13 -15.14
CA HIS A 126 -3.63 14.67 -14.95
C HIS A 126 -3.84 13.74 -13.75
N SER A 127 -2.78 13.25 -13.11
CA SER A 127 -2.84 12.42 -11.90
C SER A 127 -2.42 13.15 -10.62
N GLU A 128 -2.29 14.48 -10.63
CA GLU A 128 -1.88 15.31 -9.48
C GLU A 128 -2.65 15.00 -8.20
N HIS A 129 -3.96 14.76 -8.28
CA HIS A 129 -4.76 14.36 -7.12
C HIS A 129 -4.30 13.02 -6.51
N VAL A 130 -3.98 12.02 -7.32
CA VAL A 130 -3.51 10.73 -6.82
C VAL A 130 -2.07 10.84 -6.33
N CYS A 131 -1.21 11.59 -7.03
CA CYS A 131 0.16 11.84 -6.61
C CYS A 131 0.23 12.60 -5.27
N SER A 132 -0.64 13.61 -5.07
CA SER A 132 -0.72 14.34 -3.79
C SER A 132 -1.23 13.46 -2.65
N LEU A 133 -2.19 12.56 -2.92
CA LEU A 133 -2.62 11.55 -1.96
C LEU A 133 -1.48 10.59 -1.59
N ILE A 134 -0.74 10.09 -2.58
CA ILE A 134 0.42 9.21 -2.34
C ILE A 134 1.50 9.95 -1.53
N ARG A 135 1.80 11.21 -1.87
CA ARG A 135 2.73 12.05 -1.09
C ARG A 135 2.29 12.26 0.35
N SER A 136 0.98 12.44 0.58
CA SER A 136 0.42 12.56 1.93
C SER A 136 0.53 11.25 2.71
N ASP A 137 0.25 10.12 2.05
CA ASP A 137 0.33 8.79 2.64
C ASP A 137 1.79 8.39 2.95
N LEU A 138 2.75 8.83 2.12
CA LEU A 138 4.19 8.57 2.19
C LEU A 138 4.99 9.78 2.72
N SER A 139 4.45 10.52 3.70
CA SER A 139 5.08 11.76 4.18
C SER A 139 6.51 11.63 4.72
N GLU A 140 6.96 10.41 5.04
CA GLU A 140 8.29 10.12 5.57
C GLU A 140 9.36 9.91 4.49
N ILE A 141 8.95 9.64 3.24
CA ILE A 141 9.88 9.33 2.14
C ILE A 141 9.68 10.27 0.93
N PRO A 142 10.76 10.63 0.21
CA PRO A 142 10.66 11.41 -1.03
C PRO A 142 9.87 10.64 -2.09
N VAL A 143 8.91 11.33 -2.72
CA VAL A 143 8.09 10.82 -3.82
C VAL A 143 8.42 11.59 -5.10
N ILE A 144 9.21 10.94 -5.95
CA ILE A 144 9.82 11.48 -7.16
C ILE A 144 8.89 11.18 -8.33
N ASN A 145 8.51 12.19 -9.11
CA ASN A 145 7.78 11.97 -10.37
C ASN A 145 8.77 12.02 -11.52
N THR A 146 8.97 10.90 -12.22
CA THR A 146 9.94 10.79 -13.31
C THR A 146 9.43 9.85 -14.41
N SER A 147 9.96 10.03 -15.62
CA SER A 147 9.92 9.01 -16.67
C SER A 147 11.25 8.26 -16.72
N LEU A 148 11.23 7.07 -17.33
CA LEU A 148 12.43 6.31 -17.68
C LEU A 148 12.32 5.94 -19.16
N GLU A 149 13.32 6.31 -19.96
CA GLU A 149 13.32 6.14 -21.42
C GLU A 149 12.16 6.90 -22.10
N GLY A 150 11.69 8.00 -21.48
CA GLY A 150 10.47 8.71 -21.91
C GLY A 150 9.18 7.92 -21.71
N CYS A 151 9.25 6.76 -21.03
CA CYS A 151 8.12 5.92 -20.71
C CYS A 151 7.63 6.16 -19.27
N ARG A 152 6.33 5.94 -19.07
CA ARG A 152 5.64 6.08 -17.76
C ARG A 152 5.65 4.80 -16.93
N VAL A 153 6.12 3.68 -17.50
CA VAL A 153 6.04 2.34 -16.91
C VAL A 153 7.21 2.05 -15.95
N ILE A 154 7.50 3.01 -15.08
CA ILE A 154 8.70 3.00 -14.24
C ILE A 154 8.80 1.78 -13.33
N GLY A 155 7.67 1.26 -12.82
CA GLY A 155 7.67 0.14 -11.87
C GLY A 155 8.15 -1.17 -12.51
N ARG A 156 8.08 -1.28 -13.83
CA ARG A 156 8.64 -2.40 -14.61
C ARG A 156 10.06 -2.14 -15.10
N MET A 157 10.41 -0.89 -15.35
CA MET A 157 11.73 -0.53 -15.90
C MET A 157 12.82 -0.51 -14.83
N CYS A 158 12.48 -0.20 -13.57
CA CYS A 158 13.44 -0.10 -12.48
C CYS A 158 13.18 -1.11 -11.35
N VAL A 159 14.22 -1.36 -10.59
CA VAL A 159 14.16 -2.12 -9.35
C VAL A 159 15.06 -1.45 -8.32
N GLY A 160 14.69 -1.53 -7.04
CA GLY A 160 15.45 -0.88 -6.00
C GLY A 160 14.94 -1.25 -4.62
N ASN A 161 15.80 -1.01 -3.64
CA ASN A 161 15.54 -1.20 -2.22
C ASN A 161 16.01 0.06 -1.47
N LYS A 162 16.14 0.01 -0.14
CA LYS A 162 16.57 1.20 0.60
C LYS A 162 17.99 1.69 0.30
N ASN A 163 18.85 0.81 -0.21
CA ASN A 163 20.29 1.06 -0.39
C ASN A 163 20.61 1.50 -1.82
N GLY A 164 19.84 1.07 -2.81
CA GLY A 164 20.16 1.35 -4.21
C GLY A 164 18.98 1.26 -5.16
N LEU A 165 19.15 1.92 -6.31
CA LEU A 165 18.23 1.96 -7.43
C LEU A 165 18.96 1.54 -8.71
N LEU A 166 18.38 0.56 -9.40
CA LEU A 166 18.85 0.05 -10.68
C LEU A 166 17.96 0.56 -11.80
N LEU A 167 18.59 1.20 -12.78
CA LEU A 167 17.94 1.79 -13.95
C LEU A 167 18.42 1.08 -15.23
N PRO A 168 17.61 1.07 -16.29
CA PRO A 168 18.08 0.58 -17.58
C PRO A 168 19.11 1.54 -18.19
N GLU A 169 20.07 1.01 -18.96
CA GLU A 169 21.09 1.82 -19.63
C GLU A 169 20.51 2.87 -20.59
N ALA A 170 19.35 2.61 -21.20
CA ALA A 170 18.71 3.54 -22.13
C ALA A 170 18.04 4.76 -21.45
N THR A 171 18.12 4.88 -20.13
CA THR A 171 17.60 6.05 -19.38
C THR A 171 18.29 7.33 -19.83
N TYR A 172 17.52 8.41 -20.07
CA TYR A 172 18.10 9.68 -20.51
C TYR A 172 18.89 10.37 -19.38
N ASP A 173 19.99 11.02 -19.73
CA ASP A 173 20.84 11.76 -18.77
C ASP A 173 20.06 12.79 -17.94
N THR A 174 19.06 13.43 -18.55
CA THR A 174 18.19 14.40 -17.86
C THR A 174 17.31 13.74 -16.79
N GLU A 175 16.79 12.54 -17.06
CA GLU A 175 16.00 11.75 -16.10
C GLU A 175 16.90 11.26 -14.97
N LEU A 176 18.10 10.80 -15.32
CA LEU A 176 19.08 10.30 -14.36
C LEU A 176 19.55 11.41 -13.40
N GLN A 177 19.85 12.61 -13.93
CA GLN A 177 20.18 13.78 -13.10
C GLN A 177 19.02 14.19 -12.19
N HIS A 178 17.79 14.18 -12.70
CA HIS A 178 16.60 14.49 -11.90
C HIS A 178 16.45 13.51 -10.72
N ILE A 179 16.56 12.21 -10.99
CA ILE A 179 16.49 11.15 -9.98
C ILE A 179 17.60 11.31 -8.93
N ARG A 180 18.84 11.58 -9.34
CA ARG A 180 19.97 11.78 -8.42
C ARG A 180 19.81 13.01 -7.52
N ASN A 181 19.17 14.06 -8.00
CA ASN A 181 18.97 15.29 -7.22
C ASN A 181 17.86 15.13 -6.16
N GLU A 182 16.85 14.29 -6.42
CA GLU A 182 15.73 14.09 -5.50
C GLU A 182 15.91 12.88 -4.56
N LEU A 183 16.79 11.93 -4.91
CA LEU A 183 17.09 10.79 -4.05
C LEU A 183 17.97 11.17 -2.85
N PRO A 184 17.82 10.47 -1.71
CA PRO A 184 18.76 10.60 -0.61
C PRO A 184 20.17 10.16 -1.02
N ASP A 185 21.20 10.86 -0.52
CA ASP A 185 22.62 10.56 -0.78
C ASP A 185 23.04 9.14 -0.37
N SER A 186 22.26 8.48 0.49
CA SER A 186 22.48 7.09 0.90
C SER A 186 22.17 6.07 -0.18
N VAL A 187 21.39 6.45 -1.20
CA VAL A 187 20.91 5.53 -2.25
C VAL A 187 21.87 5.56 -3.44
N LYS A 188 22.50 4.41 -3.73
CA LYS A 188 23.36 4.27 -4.90
C LYS A 188 22.52 4.06 -6.16
N VAL A 189 22.73 4.90 -7.18
CA VAL A 189 22.05 4.79 -8.48
C VAL A 189 23.02 4.25 -9.53
N GLU A 190 22.72 3.08 -10.07
CA GLU A 190 23.48 2.44 -11.15
C GLU A 190 22.60 2.07 -12.35
N THR A 191 23.21 2.02 -13.52
CA THR A 191 22.56 1.60 -14.76
C THR A 191 23.05 0.21 -15.16
N ILE A 192 22.14 -0.67 -15.58
CA ILE A 192 22.45 -2.03 -16.03
C ILE A 192 21.95 -2.22 -17.47
N GLU A 193 22.78 -2.84 -18.31
CA GLU A 193 22.36 -3.39 -19.60
C GLU A 193 21.74 -4.78 -19.34
N ASP A 194 20.48 -4.97 -19.72
CA ASP A 194 19.85 -6.30 -19.78
C ASP A 194 19.17 -6.48 -21.14
N ARG A 195 19.32 -7.69 -21.71
CA ARG A 195 18.78 -8.07 -23.02
C ARG A 195 17.57 -9.02 -22.90
N LEU A 196 17.28 -9.51 -21.69
CA LEU A 196 16.19 -10.46 -21.46
C LEU A 196 14.84 -9.75 -21.35
N SER A 197 14.71 -8.81 -20.42
CA SER A 197 13.48 -8.03 -20.21
C SER A 197 13.77 -6.74 -19.45
N ALA A 198 12.72 -6.02 -19.06
CA ALA A 198 12.83 -4.88 -18.17
C ALA A 198 13.25 -5.35 -16.75
N LEU A 199 14.11 -4.58 -16.07
CA LEU A 199 14.72 -4.95 -14.79
C LEU A 199 13.70 -5.32 -13.71
N GLY A 200 12.58 -4.60 -13.64
CA GLY A 200 11.50 -4.88 -12.69
C GLY A 200 10.70 -6.15 -12.97
N ASN A 201 10.85 -6.77 -14.16
CA ASN A 201 10.26 -8.07 -14.47
C ASN A 201 11.21 -9.22 -14.10
N VAL A 202 12.51 -9.02 -14.21
CA VAL A 202 13.54 -10.05 -14.00
C VAL A 202 14.06 -10.09 -12.57
N ILE A 203 13.87 -9.03 -11.78
CA ILE A 203 14.38 -8.92 -10.42
C ILE A 203 13.23 -8.65 -9.43
N ALA A 204 13.15 -9.45 -8.37
CA ALA A 204 12.34 -9.19 -7.19
C ALA A 204 13.26 -9.07 -5.97
N CYS A 205 13.19 -7.97 -5.21
CA CYS A 205 14.10 -7.74 -4.08
C CYS A 205 13.39 -7.17 -2.86
N ASN A 206 13.95 -7.43 -1.69
CA ASN A 206 13.74 -6.66 -0.46
C ASN A 206 15.07 -6.01 -0.02
N ASP A 207 15.20 -5.59 1.23
CA ASP A 207 16.44 -4.95 1.72
C ASP A 207 17.57 -5.94 2.07
N HIS A 208 17.32 -7.25 2.00
CA HIS A 208 18.26 -8.29 2.44
C HIS A 208 18.61 -9.30 1.33
N VAL A 209 17.65 -9.62 0.47
CA VAL A 209 17.71 -10.68 -0.52
C VAL A 209 17.07 -10.22 -1.84
N ALA A 210 17.62 -10.67 -2.96
CA ALA A 210 17.03 -10.54 -4.28
C ALA A 210 16.93 -11.89 -4.99
N ILE A 211 15.83 -12.09 -5.70
CA ILE A 211 15.65 -13.19 -6.66
C ILE A 211 15.77 -12.61 -8.06
N ILE A 212 16.58 -13.26 -8.89
CA ILE A 212 16.83 -12.86 -10.27
C ILE A 212 16.50 -13.98 -11.25
N HIS A 213 16.31 -13.58 -12.51
CA HIS A 213 16.19 -14.50 -13.63
C HIS A 213 17.40 -15.47 -13.70
N PRO A 214 17.20 -16.78 -13.93
CA PRO A 214 18.27 -17.78 -13.91
C PRO A 214 19.35 -17.54 -14.98
N ASP A 215 18.93 -17.04 -16.15
CA ASP A 215 19.81 -16.77 -17.29
C ASP A 215 20.44 -15.37 -17.27
N LEU A 216 20.34 -14.62 -16.15
CA LEU A 216 20.99 -13.31 -16.05
C LEU A 216 22.52 -13.46 -16.06
N ASP A 217 23.20 -12.54 -16.72
CA ASP A 217 24.67 -12.51 -16.79
C ASP A 217 25.30 -12.31 -15.40
N LYS A 218 26.48 -12.92 -15.19
CA LYS A 218 27.20 -12.82 -13.91
C LYS A 218 27.63 -11.40 -13.58
N GLU A 219 28.01 -10.63 -14.60
CA GLU A 219 28.37 -9.21 -14.43
C GLU A 219 27.17 -8.42 -13.88
N SER A 220 25.98 -8.60 -14.45
CA SER A 220 24.76 -7.96 -13.97
C SER A 220 24.38 -8.43 -12.56
N GLU A 221 24.57 -9.71 -12.23
CA GLU A 221 24.36 -10.25 -10.88
C GLU A 221 25.28 -9.57 -9.84
N GLU A 222 26.57 -9.38 -10.15
CA GLU A 222 27.53 -8.69 -9.29
C GLU A 222 27.14 -7.23 -9.08
N ILE A 223 26.73 -6.52 -10.15
CA ILE A 223 26.26 -5.13 -10.04
C ILE A 223 25.01 -5.02 -9.18
N ILE A 224 24.07 -5.97 -9.30
CA ILE A 224 22.85 -6.02 -8.47
C ILE A 224 23.21 -6.22 -7.01
N ALA A 225 24.06 -7.20 -6.70
CA ALA A 225 24.49 -7.51 -5.35
C ALA A 225 25.17 -6.31 -4.69
N ASP A 226 26.10 -5.66 -5.40
CA ASP A 226 26.87 -4.53 -4.88
C ASP A 226 26.02 -3.26 -4.71
N THR A 227 25.09 -3.00 -5.63
CA THR A 227 24.27 -1.78 -5.60
C THR A 227 23.15 -1.85 -4.59
N LEU A 228 22.45 -2.99 -4.53
CA LEU A 228 21.35 -3.20 -3.58
C LEU A 228 21.86 -3.65 -2.20
N GLN A 229 23.10 -4.13 -2.10
CA GLN A 229 23.69 -4.70 -0.88
C GLN A 229 22.87 -5.88 -0.34
N VAL A 230 22.53 -6.82 -1.22
CA VAL A 230 21.68 -7.98 -0.91
C VAL A 230 22.30 -9.27 -1.41
N GLU A 231 21.93 -10.38 -0.79
CA GLU A 231 22.25 -11.71 -1.32
C GLU A 231 21.36 -12.01 -2.54
N VAL A 232 21.97 -12.47 -3.63
CA VAL A 232 21.28 -12.70 -4.89
C VAL A 232 21.11 -14.20 -5.13
N PHE A 233 19.88 -14.61 -5.44
CA PHE A 233 19.54 -16.00 -5.78
C PHE A 233 18.91 -16.10 -7.16
N ARG A 234 19.45 -17.00 -7.98
CA ARG A 234 18.85 -17.40 -9.26
C ARG A 234 17.73 -18.39 -9.00
N HIS A 235 16.49 -18.04 -9.33
CA HIS A 235 15.35 -18.92 -9.11
C HIS A 235 14.26 -18.71 -10.18
N MET A 236 13.32 -19.66 -10.24
CA MET A 236 12.10 -19.55 -11.05
C MET A 236 10.90 -19.72 -10.14
N ILE A 237 9.77 -19.10 -10.49
CA ILE A 237 8.54 -19.17 -9.71
C ILE A 237 7.46 -19.80 -10.57
N ALA A 238 6.97 -20.97 -10.17
CA ALA A 238 5.96 -21.73 -10.91
C ALA A 238 6.37 -21.95 -12.39
N ASN A 239 7.63 -22.35 -12.61
CA ASN A 239 8.27 -22.49 -13.93
C ASN A 239 8.33 -21.21 -14.79
N ASN A 240 8.15 -20.03 -14.17
CA ASN A 240 8.36 -18.75 -14.85
C ASN A 240 9.67 -18.12 -14.40
N ALA A 241 10.44 -17.65 -15.37
CA ALA A 241 11.72 -17.01 -15.12
C ALA A 241 11.61 -15.50 -14.79
N LEU A 242 10.47 -14.88 -15.08
CA LEU A 242 10.17 -13.47 -14.78
C LEU A 242 9.74 -13.26 -13.33
N VAL A 243 10.64 -13.54 -12.39
CA VAL A 243 10.37 -13.53 -10.95
C VAL A 243 9.81 -12.19 -10.45
N GLY A 244 10.28 -11.05 -10.97
CA GLY A 244 9.80 -9.71 -10.61
C GLY A 244 8.35 -9.43 -11.02
N SER A 245 7.81 -10.17 -11.99
CA SER A 245 6.40 -10.06 -12.38
C SER A 245 5.45 -10.85 -11.48
N TYR A 246 5.91 -12.01 -11.00
CA TYR A 246 5.09 -12.99 -10.30
C TYR A 246 5.30 -12.99 -8.78
N CYS A 247 6.21 -12.17 -8.27
CA CYS A 247 6.53 -12.06 -6.86
C CYS A 247 6.66 -10.60 -6.45
N VAL A 248 6.11 -10.26 -5.29
CA VAL A 248 6.33 -8.99 -4.61
C VAL A 248 6.83 -9.30 -3.21
N LEU A 249 7.98 -8.71 -2.86
CA LEU A 249 8.67 -8.94 -1.59
C LEU A 249 8.70 -7.64 -0.78
N SER A 250 8.63 -7.78 0.54
CA SER A 250 9.03 -6.79 1.54
C SER A 250 9.95 -7.47 2.57
N ASN A 251 10.39 -6.73 3.59
CA ASN A 251 11.18 -7.34 4.67
C ASN A 251 10.32 -8.19 5.61
N GLN A 252 9.01 -7.94 5.65
CA GLN A 252 8.07 -8.65 6.52
C GLN A 252 7.50 -9.92 5.89
N GLY A 253 7.46 -9.99 4.56
CA GLY A 253 6.89 -11.13 3.85
C GLY A 253 6.79 -10.90 2.35
N GLY A 254 6.10 -11.81 1.67
CA GLY A 254 5.94 -11.75 0.22
C GLY A 254 4.66 -12.39 -0.29
N LEU A 255 4.20 -11.89 -1.43
CA LEU A 255 3.07 -12.45 -2.17
C LEU A 255 3.57 -12.99 -3.50
N VAL A 256 3.28 -14.27 -3.74
CA VAL A 256 3.70 -15.02 -4.93
C VAL A 256 2.47 -15.42 -5.74
N CYS A 257 2.64 -15.61 -7.05
CA CYS A 257 1.60 -16.12 -7.95
C CYS A 257 0.91 -17.38 -7.40
N ALA A 258 -0.42 -17.44 -7.57
CA ALA A 258 -1.25 -18.55 -7.10
C ALA A 258 -0.96 -19.93 -7.73
N ASP A 259 -0.19 -20.00 -8.83
CA ASP A 259 0.13 -21.26 -9.52
C ASP A 259 1.30 -22.03 -8.87
N ILE A 260 1.96 -21.46 -7.84
CA ILE A 260 3.10 -22.09 -7.17
C ILE A 260 2.68 -23.33 -6.36
N ASN A 261 3.51 -24.37 -6.40
CA ASN A 261 3.30 -25.56 -5.57
C ASN A 261 3.63 -25.26 -4.09
N ASN A 262 2.90 -25.87 -3.15
CA ASN A 262 3.16 -25.66 -1.72
C ASN A 262 4.59 -26.03 -1.30
N SER A 263 5.16 -27.09 -1.86
CA SER A 263 6.55 -27.48 -1.59
C SER A 263 7.56 -26.45 -2.12
N GLU A 264 7.30 -25.86 -3.28
CA GLU A 264 8.12 -24.80 -3.87
C GLU A 264 8.01 -23.52 -3.04
N LEU A 265 6.82 -23.18 -2.57
CA LEU A 265 6.56 -22.05 -1.69
C LEU A 265 7.32 -22.16 -0.36
N GLU A 266 7.31 -23.33 0.29
CA GLU A 266 8.04 -23.58 1.54
C GLU A 266 9.56 -23.49 1.35
N ASN A 267 10.06 -24.03 0.23
CA ASN A 267 11.47 -23.91 -0.13
C ASN A 267 11.87 -22.44 -0.36
N LEU A 268 11.05 -21.68 -1.09
CA LEU A 268 11.30 -20.28 -1.40
C LEU A 268 11.23 -19.41 -0.13
N SER A 269 10.29 -19.70 0.77
CA SER A 269 10.18 -19.03 2.07
C SER A 269 11.40 -19.32 2.96
N SER A 270 11.90 -20.56 2.94
CA SER A 270 13.12 -20.93 3.64
C SER A 270 14.37 -20.28 3.05
N LEU A 271 14.41 -20.10 1.72
CA LEU A 271 15.51 -19.42 1.04
C LEU A 271 15.54 -17.93 1.38
N LEU A 272 14.39 -17.26 1.31
CA LEU A 272 14.28 -15.82 1.56
C LEU A 272 14.22 -15.43 3.04
N GLN A 273 14.02 -16.41 3.94
CA GLN A 273 13.83 -16.18 5.37
C GLN A 273 12.64 -15.26 5.72
N VAL A 274 11.65 -15.16 4.81
CA VAL A 274 10.41 -14.38 5.02
C VAL A 274 9.19 -15.24 4.71
N PRO A 275 8.05 -15.02 5.40
CA PRO A 275 6.82 -15.76 5.13
C PRO A 275 6.27 -15.38 3.75
N LEU A 276 5.86 -16.40 2.99
CA LEU A 276 5.27 -16.21 1.67
C LEU A 276 3.86 -16.76 1.60
N VAL A 277 3.02 -16.04 0.88
CA VAL A 277 1.63 -16.44 0.62
C VAL A 277 1.43 -16.52 -0.89
N ALA A 278 0.74 -17.55 -1.35
CA ALA A 278 0.29 -17.64 -2.73
C ALA A 278 -1.05 -16.91 -2.90
N GLY A 279 -1.17 -16.05 -3.91
CA GLY A 279 -2.39 -15.28 -4.14
C GLY A 279 -2.49 -14.59 -5.49
N THR A 280 -3.56 -13.84 -5.64
CA THR A 280 -3.86 -13.05 -6.85
C THR A 280 -4.19 -11.61 -6.48
N VAL A 281 -4.14 -10.73 -7.46
CA VAL A 281 -4.52 -9.32 -7.34
C VAL A 281 -5.56 -8.96 -8.40
N ASN A 282 -6.27 -7.85 -8.26
CA ASN A 282 -7.15 -7.33 -9.32
C ASN A 282 -8.22 -8.32 -9.86
N ARG A 283 -8.83 -9.15 -8.99
CA ARG A 283 -9.84 -10.18 -9.34
C ARG A 283 -9.25 -11.36 -10.13
N GLY A 284 -8.21 -11.98 -9.60
CA GLY A 284 -7.63 -13.20 -10.17
C GLY A 284 -6.50 -12.96 -11.16
N ASN A 285 -5.94 -11.76 -11.23
CA ASN A 285 -4.70 -11.52 -11.98
C ASN A 285 -3.53 -12.21 -11.26
N LYS A 286 -2.83 -13.06 -12.03
CA LYS A 286 -1.68 -13.86 -11.59
C LYS A 286 -0.38 -13.05 -11.55
N ILE A 287 -0.32 -11.93 -12.29
CA ILE A 287 0.83 -11.03 -12.31
C ILE A 287 0.74 -10.13 -11.06
N VAL A 288 1.23 -10.64 -9.94
CA VAL A 288 1.09 -9.98 -8.64
C VAL A 288 1.71 -8.58 -8.65
N ALA A 289 2.89 -8.42 -9.23
CA ALA A 289 3.60 -7.14 -9.28
C ALA A 289 2.95 -6.10 -10.19
N SER A 290 1.95 -6.44 -11.02
CA SER A 290 1.22 -5.42 -11.78
C SER A 290 0.24 -4.68 -10.88
N GLY A 291 -0.45 -5.41 -10.01
CA GLY A 291 -1.55 -4.88 -9.21
C GLY A 291 -1.20 -4.49 -7.78
N LEU A 292 0.05 -4.71 -7.35
CA LEU A 292 0.46 -4.54 -5.96
C LEU A 292 1.85 -3.91 -5.89
N VAL A 293 1.99 -2.95 -4.98
CA VAL A 293 3.28 -2.36 -4.58
C VAL A 293 3.32 -2.27 -3.08
N VAL A 294 4.45 -2.66 -2.47
CA VAL A 294 4.57 -2.81 -1.02
C VAL A 294 5.88 -2.21 -0.53
N SER A 295 5.79 -1.57 0.64
CA SER A 295 6.86 -1.26 1.57
C SER A 295 6.46 -1.82 2.94
N ASP A 296 7.37 -1.85 3.91
CA ASP A 296 7.11 -2.40 5.24
C ASP A 296 5.97 -1.69 5.99
N HIS A 297 5.68 -0.43 5.63
CA HIS A 297 4.62 0.37 6.25
C HIS A 297 3.36 0.50 5.39
N ILE A 298 3.44 0.29 4.08
CA ILE A 298 2.30 0.54 3.20
C ILE A 298 2.22 -0.46 2.06
N ALA A 299 1.00 -0.92 1.77
CA ALA A 299 0.70 -1.62 0.53
C ALA A 299 -0.35 -0.85 -0.26
N TYR A 300 -0.06 -0.64 -1.53
CA TYR A 300 -1.02 -0.18 -2.51
C TYR A 300 -1.44 -1.36 -3.37
N ALA A 301 -2.75 -1.58 -3.49
CA ALA A 301 -3.33 -2.55 -4.39
C ALA A 301 -4.29 -1.87 -5.38
N GLY A 302 -4.44 -2.45 -6.58
CA GLY A 302 -5.37 -1.94 -7.57
C GLY A 302 -6.83 -1.94 -7.09
N MET A 303 -7.64 -1.00 -7.57
CA MET A 303 -9.04 -0.82 -7.17
C MET A 303 -9.92 -2.05 -7.41
N LYS A 304 -9.56 -2.93 -8.34
CA LYS A 304 -10.31 -4.17 -8.62
C LYS A 304 -10.08 -5.26 -7.57
N THR A 305 -9.01 -5.17 -6.78
CA THR A 305 -8.62 -6.18 -5.78
C THR A 305 -9.75 -6.45 -4.79
N THR A 306 -10.18 -7.71 -4.73
CA THR A 306 -11.31 -8.16 -3.92
C THR A 306 -10.98 -8.11 -2.42
N SER A 307 -11.99 -8.23 -1.56
CA SER A 307 -11.77 -8.26 -0.10
C SER A 307 -10.98 -9.48 0.35
N SER A 308 -11.18 -10.64 -0.28
CA SER A 308 -10.43 -11.87 0.02
C SER A 308 -8.96 -11.76 -0.37
N GLU A 309 -8.65 -11.23 -1.56
CA GLU A 309 -7.27 -10.96 -1.99
C GLU A 309 -6.60 -9.94 -1.06
N PHE A 310 -7.33 -8.93 -0.62
CA PHE A 310 -6.82 -7.94 0.33
C PHE A 310 -6.47 -8.54 1.69
N THR A 311 -7.29 -9.44 2.21
CA THR A 311 -6.96 -10.19 3.43
C THR A 311 -5.69 -11.03 3.25
N ALA A 312 -5.47 -11.62 2.06
CA ALA A 312 -4.25 -12.35 1.76
C ALA A 312 -3.03 -11.43 1.74
N ILE A 313 -3.13 -10.23 1.14
CA ILE A 313 -2.08 -9.20 1.17
C ILE A 313 -1.78 -8.76 2.61
N ASP A 314 -2.82 -8.46 3.40
CA ASP A 314 -2.67 -8.06 4.81
C ASP A 314 -1.95 -9.15 5.63
N THR A 315 -2.24 -10.42 5.35
CA THR A 315 -1.61 -11.57 6.02
C THR A 315 -0.18 -11.77 5.56
N ALA A 316 0.10 -11.62 4.25
CA ALA A 316 1.41 -11.82 3.67
C ALA A 316 2.43 -10.81 4.17
N PHE A 317 2.05 -9.54 4.31
CA PHE A 317 2.97 -8.45 4.65
C PHE A 317 2.86 -7.97 6.09
N GLY A 318 1.99 -8.58 6.92
CA GLY A 318 1.86 -8.23 8.33
C GLY A 318 1.43 -6.78 8.59
N LEU A 319 0.67 -6.18 7.66
CA LEU A 319 0.32 -4.75 7.71
C LEU A 319 -0.75 -4.42 8.76
N THR A 320 -1.49 -5.43 9.23
CA THR A 320 -2.40 -5.26 10.37
C THR A 320 -1.78 -5.96 11.58
N PRO A 321 -1.55 -5.28 12.72
CA PRO A 321 -1.22 -6.00 13.94
C PRO A 321 -2.40 -6.91 14.25
N ALA A 322 -2.15 -8.22 14.33
CA ALA A 322 -3.16 -9.23 14.58
C ALA A 322 -4.05 -8.82 15.76
N ARG A 323 -5.24 -8.30 15.47
CA ARG A 323 -6.30 -8.11 16.44
C ARG A 323 -7.32 -9.22 16.21
N TRP A 324 -7.04 -10.34 16.85
CA TRP A 324 -8.08 -11.27 17.24
C TRP A 324 -8.25 -11.16 18.76
N PHE A 325 -9.52 -11.21 19.16
CA PHE A 325 -10.10 -11.15 20.52
C PHE A 325 -10.43 -9.76 21.05
#